data_AF-A0A948PZN1-F1
#
_entry.id   AF-A0A948PZN1-F1
#
_cell.length_a   1.000
_cell.length_b   1.000
_cell.length_c   1.000
_cell.angle_alpha   90.00
_cell.angle_beta   90.00
_cell.angle_gamma   90.00
#
_symmetry.space_group_name_H-M   'P 1'
#
loop_
_entity.id
_entity.type
_entity.pdbx_description
1 polymer ?
#
loop_
_entity_poly.entity_id
_entity_poly.type
_entity_poly.pdbx_seq_one_letter_code
_entity_poly.pdbx_strand_id
1 'polypeptide(L)'
;MADTPKPEQLAQITHQPPLWRGWMHTPAEIRQGIYCYAGKPASLQYVGLPNPREWYPQDEDWKLPENWKDIIIEGLRERLDKYRSLRVFMDICVRCGACADKCHFFIGGGDPRNMPVLRAELLRSVYRREFTTAGKILGEVAGARELTYDVLREWWSYFFQCTECRRCSLFCPYGIDTAEITIIARELLNLVGLNTDWISAPVANCYRTGNHLGIQPHAYKDMMDFFVD
;
A
#
# COMPACT_ATOMS: atom_id res chain seq x y z
N MET A 1 -16.76 14.34 -16.49
CA MET A 1 -17.83 13.85 -15.59
C MET A 1 -17.56 12.38 -15.38
N ALA A 2 -17.59 11.87 -14.14
CA ALA A 2 -17.48 10.43 -13.92
C ALA A 2 -18.69 9.78 -14.59
N ASP A 3 -18.47 8.78 -15.45
CA ASP A 3 -19.56 8.01 -16.04
C ASP A 3 -20.32 7.31 -14.91
N THR A 4 -21.51 7.83 -14.60
CA THR A 4 -22.39 7.19 -13.62
C THR A 4 -22.87 5.87 -14.19
N PRO A 5 -22.61 4.72 -13.53
CA PRO A 5 -23.07 3.42 -14.01
C PRO A 5 -24.60 3.41 -14.14
N LYS A 6 -25.10 2.70 -15.15
CA LYS A 6 -26.54 2.63 -15.41
C LYS A 6 -27.26 1.91 -14.26
N PRO A 7 -28.53 2.24 -13.94
CA PRO A 7 -29.29 1.56 -12.89
C PRO A 7 -29.30 0.04 -13.02
N GLU A 8 -29.34 -0.49 -14.24
CA GLU A 8 -29.32 -1.94 -14.50
C GLU A 8 -27.99 -2.58 -14.11
N GLN A 9 -26.87 -1.85 -14.23
CA GLN A 9 -25.55 -2.32 -13.81
C GLN A 9 -25.43 -2.29 -12.29
N LEU A 10 -26.00 -1.28 -11.64
CA LEU A 10 -26.04 -1.17 -10.17
C LEU A 10 -26.95 -2.23 -9.53
N ALA A 11 -27.99 -2.69 -10.24
CA ALA A 11 -28.88 -3.74 -9.76
C ALA A 11 -28.26 -5.15 -9.81
N GLN A 12 -27.17 -5.36 -10.56
CA GLN A 12 -26.49 -6.66 -10.71
C GLN A 12 -25.50 -6.96 -9.58
N ILE A 13 -25.77 -6.50 -8.35
CA ILE A 13 -24.92 -6.80 -7.19
C ILE A 13 -25.27 -8.17 -6.63
N THR A 14 -24.34 -9.12 -6.75
CA THR A 14 -24.47 -10.43 -6.10
C THR A 14 -23.81 -10.39 -4.71
N HIS A 15 -24.60 -10.62 -3.66
CA HIS A 15 -24.10 -10.73 -2.29
C HIS A 15 -23.60 -12.14 -1.94
N GLN A 16 -23.68 -13.09 -2.87
CA GLN A 16 -23.14 -14.43 -2.67
C GLN A 16 -21.62 -14.38 -2.86
N PRO A 17 -20.82 -14.74 -1.85
CA PRO A 17 -19.38 -14.83 -2.02
C PRO A 17 -19.05 -15.91 -3.05
N PRO A 18 -18.08 -15.69 -3.95
CA PRO A 18 -17.73 -16.66 -4.96
C PRO A 18 -17.20 -17.93 -4.28
N LEU A 19 -17.94 -19.03 -4.39
CA LEU A 19 -17.51 -20.33 -3.90
C LEU A 19 -16.24 -20.73 -4.67
N TRP A 20 -15.19 -21.09 -3.95
CA TRP A 20 -13.89 -21.55 -4.49
C TRP A 20 -12.99 -20.50 -5.13
N ARG A 21 -13.39 -19.22 -5.19
CA ARG A 21 -12.51 -18.14 -5.68
C ARG A 21 -12.00 -17.27 -4.53
N GLY A 22 -10.81 -17.61 -4.02
CA GLY A 22 -10.14 -16.84 -2.97
C GLY A 22 -9.55 -15.52 -3.46
N TRP A 23 -9.17 -14.66 -2.52
CA TRP A 23 -8.54 -13.36 -2.79
C TRP A 23 -7.19 -13.48 -3.54
N MET A 24 -6.50 -14.62 -3.44
CA MET A 24 -5.24 -14.89 -4.14
C MET A 24 -5.40 -15.09 -5.65
N HIS A 25 -6.59 -15.50 -6.11
CA HIS A 25 -6.89 -15.79 -7.54
C HIS A 25 -7.81 -14.75 -8.17
N THR A 26 -8.03 -13.65 -7.48
CA THR A 26 -8.80 -12.52 -7.99
C THR A 26 -7.78 -11.41 -8.26
N PRO A 27 -7.64 -10.89 -9.49
CA PRO A 27 -6.73 -9.78 -9.73
C PRO A 27 -7.21 -8.52 -8.99
N ALA A 28 -6.28 -7.64 -8.63
CA ALA A 28 -6.62 -6.32 -8.13
C ALA A 28 -7.10 -5.45 -9.29
N GLU A 29 -8.25 -4.81 -9.15
CA GLU A 29 -8.74 -3.87 -10.16
C GLU A 29 -8.14 -2.50 -9.88
N ILE A 30 -7.41 -1.95 -10.85
CA ILE A 30 -6.86 -0.58 -10.81
C ILE A 30 -7.56 0.21 -11.92
N ARG A 31 -8.75 0.73 -11.62
CA ARG A 31 -9.56 1.54 -12.56
C ARG A 31 -9.52 3.02 -12.22
N GLN A 32 -9.86 3.86 -13.19
CA GLN A 32 -9.92 5.31 -12.98
C GLN A 32 -10.88 5.65 -11.81
N GLY A 33 -10.44 6.56 -10.93
CA GLY A 33 -11.21 7.01 -9.78
C GLY A 33 -11.01 6.20 -8.49
N ILE A 34 -10.25 5.09 -8.50
CA ILE A 34 -9.95 4.30 -7.29
C ILE A 34 -8.46 4.22 -6.92
N TYR A 35 -7.56 4.73 -7.76
CA TYR A 35 -6.11 4.72 -7.50
C TYR A 35 -5.55 6.10 -7.19
N CYS A 36 -4.45 6.15 -6.44
CA CYS A 36 -3.64 7.35 -6.28
C CYS A 36 -2.78 7.59 -7.52
N TYR A 37 -2.42 8.83 -7.88
CA TYR A 37 -1.51 9.03 -9.01
C TYR A 37 -0.06 8.70 -8.63
N ALA A 38 0.67 8.10 -9.58
CA ALA A 38 2.09 7.81 -9.44
C ALA A 38 2.91 9.08 -9.17
N GLY A 39 3.99 8.94 -8.39
CA GLY A 39 4.88 10.06 -8.07
C GLY A 39 5.57 10.62 -9.30
N LYS A 40 5.63 11.96 -9.42
CA LYS A 40 6.31 12.61 -10.54
C LYS A 40 7.83 12.36 -10.49
N PRO A 41 8.50 12.14 -11.64
CA PRO A 41 9.94 11.91 -11.70
C PRO A 41 10.74 13.04 -11.04
N ALA A 42 10.35 14.29 -11.30
CA ALA A 42 11.01 15.47 -10.74
C ALA A 42 10.98 15.48 -9.20
N SER A 43 9.84 15.12 -8.58
CA SER A 43 9.71 15.03 -7.13
C SER A 43 10.63 13.96 -6.55
N LEU A 44 10.69 12.78 -7.18
CA LEU A 44 11.56 11.68 -6.73
C LEU A 44 13.04 12.04 -6.87
N GLN A 45 13.45 12.63 -7.99
CA GLN A 45 14.82 13.07 -8.23
C GLN A 45 15.26 14.11 -7.20
N TYR A 46 14.38 15.05 -6.86
CA TYR A 46 14.69 16.13 -5.93
C TYR A 46 15.10 15.61 -4.54
N VAL A 47 14.52 14.50 -4.09
CA VAL A 47 14.80 13.89 -2.79
C VAL A 47 15.67 12.63 -2.88
N GLY A 48 16.25 12.35 -4.05
CA GLY A 48 17.13 11.20 -4.27
C GLY A 48 16.45 9.83 -4.12
N LEU A 49 15.14 9.74 -4.39
CA LEU A 49 14.42 8.46 -4.39
C LEU A 49 14.80 7.62 -5.62
N PRO A 50 14.82 6.29 -5.50
CA PRO A 50 15.26 5.41 -6.57
C PRO A 50 14.25 5.35 -7.73
N ASN A 51 14.75 4.97 -8.91
CA ASN A 51 13.98 4.72 -10.13
C ASN A 51 12.93 5.81 -10.50
N PRO A 52 13.32 7.10 -10.58
CA PRO A 52 12.42 8.17 -11.01
C PRO A 52 12.07 8.03 -12.49
N ARG A 53 10.78 7.84 -12.81
CA ARG A 53 10.29 7.66 -14.19
C ARG A 53 8.81 7.97 -14.31
N GLU A 54 8.35 8.22 -15.53
CA GLU A 54 6.93 8.35 -15.83
C GLU A 54 6.30 6.97 -16.06
N TRP A 55 5.27 6.69 -15.28
CA TRP A 55 4.43 5.51 -15.36
C TRP A 55 3.05 5.84 -14.80
N TYR A 56 2.02 5.13 -15.25
CA TYR A 56 0.66 5.27 -14.75
C TYR A 56 0.16 3.94 -14.15
N PRO A 57 -0.69 3.97 -13.12
CA PRO A 57 -1.18 2.73 -12.48
C PRO A 57 -1.94 1.78 -13.43
N GLN A 58 -2.54 2.35 -14.48
CA GLN A 58 -3.25 1.60 -15.51
C GLN A 58 -2.32 0.96 -16.55
N ASP A 59 -1.07 1.43 -16.66
CA ASP A 59 -0.12 0.87 -17.62
C ASP A 59 0.13 -0.61 -17.30
N GLU A 60 0.29 -1.41 -18.35
CA GLU A 60 0.66 -2.82 -18.20
C GLU A 60 2.09 -2.94 -17.64
N ASP A 61 3.01 -2.11 -18.13
CA ASP A 61 4.40 -2.07 -17.66
C ASP A 61 4.71 -0.76 -16.93
N TRP A 62 5.09 -0.90 -15.66
CA TRP A 62 5.51 0.19 -14.78
C TRP A 62 7.00 0.47 -14.91
N LYS A 63 7.74 -0.15 -15.84
CA LYS A 63 9.16 0.11 -16.14
C LYS A 63 10.06 -0.06 -14.91
N LEU A 64 9.87 -1.16 -14.19
CA LEU A 64 10.65 -1.45 -12.98
C LEU A 64 12.09 -1.87 -13.34
N PRO A 65 13.07 -1.73 -12.43
CA PRO A 65 14.40 -2.27 -12.64
C PRO A 65 14.35 -3.79 -12.83
N GLU A 66 15.22 -4.36 -13.65
CA GLU A 66 15.18 -5.81 -13.96
C GLU A 66 15.22 -6.70 -12.70
N ASN A 67 15.98 -6.27 -11.69
CA ASN A 67 16.14 -6.94 -10.40
C ASN A 67 15.15 -6.47 -9.31
N TRP A 68 14.00 -5.90 -9.67
CA TRP A 68 13.04 -5.35 -8.71
C TRP A 68 12.58 -6.38 -7.66
N LYS A 69 12.43 -7.65 -8.05
CA LYS A 69 12.05 -8.73 -7.11
C LYS A 69 13.08 -8.88 -6.00
N ASP A 70 14.36 -8.92 -6.37
CA ASP A 70 15.46 -9.07 -5.43
C ASP A 70 15.56 -7.86 -4.49
N ILE A 71 15.38 -6.64 -5.02
CA ILE A 71 15.35 -5.40 -4.23
C ILE A 71 14.26 -5.48 -3.14
N ILE A 72 13.06 -5.95 -3.49
CA ILE A 72 11.94 -6.07 -2.54
C ILE A 72 12.21 -7.18 -1.51
N ILE A 73 12.67 -8.35 -1.93
CA ILE A 73 12.89 -9.50 -1.05
C ILE A 73 14.05 -9.22 -0.08
N GLU A 74 15.16 -8.66 -0.56
CA GLU A 74 16.28 -8.24 0.29
C GLU A 74 15.84 -7.10 1.21
N GLY A 75 15.13 -6.10 0.69
CA GLY A 75 14.56 -5.04 1.51
C GLY A 75 13.69 -5.59 2.64
N LEU A 76 12.86 -6.59 2.37
CA LEU A 76 12.03 -7.24 3.39
C LEU A 76 12.89 -8.01 4.41
N ARG A 77 13.94 -8.71 3.98
CA ARG A 77 14.91 -9.38 4.85
C ARG A 77 15.55 -8.39 5.83
N GLU A 78 16.07 -7.28 5.33
CA GLU A 78 16.67 -6.22 6.16
C GLU A 78 15.70 -5.69 7.22
N ARG A 79 14.42 -5.46 6.87
CA ARG A 79 13.41 -4.96 7.83
C ARG A 79 13.04 -6.03 8.85
N LEU A 80 12.98 -7.30 8.47
CA LEU A 80 12.74 -8.41 9.40
C LEU A 80 13.88 -8.59 10.39
N ASP A 81 15.12 -8.34 9.97
CA ASP A 81 16.32 -8.38 10.83
C ASP A 81 16.42 -7.17 11.75
N LYS A 82 16.06 -5.98 11.25
CA LYS A 82 16.10 -4.75 12.03
C LYS A 82 14.95 -4.63 13.03
N TYR A 83 13.74 -5.06 12.68
CA TYR A 83 12.53 -4.82 13.46
C TYR A 83 11.93 -6.13 14.00
N ARG A 84 12.15 -6.38 15.29
CA ARG A 84 11.51 -7.51 15.99
C ARG A 84 9.99 -7.47 15.92
N SER A 85 9.40 -6.28 15.99
CA SER A 85 7.95 -6.06 15.85
C SER A 85 7.42 -6.65 14.56
N LEU A 86 8.01 -6.31 13.41
CA LEU A 86 7.61 -6.84 12.11
C LEU A 86 7.62 -8.36 12.10
N ARG A 87 8.72 -8.98 12.54
CA ARG A 87 8.86 -10.45 12.56
C ARG A 87 7.73 -11.10 13.37
N VAL A 88 7.49 -10.61 14.58
CA VAL A 88 6.41 -11.07 15.44
C VAL A 88 5.05 -10.87 14.76
N PHE A 89 4.80 -9.69 14.17
CA PHE A 89 3.55 -9.37 13.48
C PHE A 89 3.28 -10.22 12.24
N MET A 90 4.31 -10.72 11.58
CA MET A 90 4.17 -11.68 10.48
C MET A 90 3.74 -13.06 10.96
N ASP A 91 4.17 -13.48 12.15
CA ASP A 91 3.99 -14.85 12.65
C ASP A 91 2.74 -15.04 13.52
N ILE A 92 2.39 -14.09 14.39
CA ILE A 92 1.38 -14.33 15.45
C ILE A 92 -0.08 -14.08 15.01
N CYS A 93 -0.32 -13.64 13.78
CA CYS A 93 -1.67 -13.33 13.33
C CYS A 93 -2.50 -14.60 13.11
N VAL A 94 -3.51 -14.81 13.96
CA VAL A 94 -4.44 -15.97 13.84
C VAL A 94 -5.64 -15.70 12.92
N ARG A 95 -5.65 -14.57 12.21
CA ARG A 95 -6.73 -14.16 11.28
C ARG A 95 -8.14 -14.11 11.92
N CYS A 96 -8.23 -13.72 13.20
CA CYS A 96 -9.52 -13.63 13.93
C CYS A 96 -10.50 -12.58 13.38
N GLY A 97 -10.04 -11.62 12.58
CA GLY A 97 -10.91 -10.59 12.00
C GLY A 97 -11.33 -9.45 12.94
N ALA A 98 -10.86 -9.42 14.20
CA ALA A 98 -11.21 -8.36 15.17
C ALA A 98 -10.90 -6.92 14.70
N CYS A 99 -9.97 -6.76 13.76
CA CYS A 99 -9.62 -5.48 13.15
C CYS A 99 -10.44 -5.14 11.90
N ALA A 100 -11.23 -6.07 11.34
CA ALA A 100 -11.89 -5.93 10.04
C ALA A 100 -12.85 -4.72 10.00
N ASP A 101 -13.83 -4.71 10.88
CA ASP A 101 -14.87 -3.67 11.02
C ASP A 101 -14.34 -2.34 11.59
N LYS A 102 -13.02 -2.21 11.76
CA LYS A 102 -12.37 -0.99 12.25
C LYS A 102 -11.79 -0.14 11.13
N CYS A 103 -11.65 -0.70 9.91
CA CYS A 103 -11.10 0.04 8.79
C CYS A 103 -12.19 0.78 8.01
N HIS A 104 -12.08 2.10 7.92
CA HIS A 104 -13.01 2.92 7.14
C HIS A 104 -13.07 2.51 5.66
N PHE A 105 -11.94 2.10 5.07
CA PHE A 105 -11.88 1.65 3.68
C PHE A 105 -12.59 0.32 3.45
N PHE A 106 -12.52 -0.59 4.43
CA PHE A 106 -13.29 -1.82 4.36
C PHE A 106 -14.79 -1.55 4.52
N ILE A 107 -15.17 -0.73 5.51
CA ILE A 107 -16.58 -0.40 5.76
C ILE A 107 -17.20 0.32 4.55
N GLY A 108 -16.47 1.27 3.96
CA GLY A 108 -16.96 2.05 2.83
C GLY A 108 -16.93 1.30 1.50
N GLY A 109 -15.95 0.42 1.30
CA GLY A 109 -15.75 -0.27 0.01
C GLY A 109 -16.26 -1.71 -0.05
N GLY A 110 -16.43 -2.38 1.08
CA GLY A 110 -16.75 -3.81 1.15
C GLY A 110 -15.65 -4.75 0.64
N ASP A 111 -14.56 -4.20 0.07
CA ASP A 111 -13.46 -4.99 -0.47
C ASP A 111 -12.67 -5.67 0.65
N PRO A 112 -12.66 -7.03 0.71
CA PRO A 112 -11.99 -7.75 1.78
C PRO A 112 -10.49 -7.41 1.87
N ARG A 113 -9.81 -7.02 0.78
CA ARG A 113 -8.38 -6.65 0.81
C ARG A 113 -8.11 -5.37 1.57
N ASN A 114 -9.13 -4.56 1.79
CA ASN A 114 -9.05 -3.40 2.66
C ASN A 114 -9.27 -3.73 4.15
N MET A 115 -9.73 -4.94 4.48
CA MET A 115 -9.71 -5.41 5.88
C MET A 115 -8.27 -5.42 6.38
N PRO A 116 -7.94 -4.88 7.57
CA PRO A 116 -6.56 -4.80 8.03
C PRO A 116 -5.86 -6.16 8.14
N VAL A 117 -6.62 -7.20 8.51
CA VAL A 117 -6.11 -8.57 8.52
C VAL A 117 -5.66 -9.01 7.13
N LEU A 118 -6.49 -8.83 6.10
CA LEU A 118 -6.19 -9.29 4.75
C LEU A 118 -5.19 -8.38 4.03
N ARG A 119 -5.23 -7.07 4.27
CA ARG A 119 -4.21 -6.13 3.79
C ARG A 119 -2.82 -6.56 4.27
N ALA A 120 -2.70 -6.92 5.55
CA ALA A 120 -1.45 -7.45 6.09
C ALA A 120 -1.10 -8.83 5.49
N GLU A 121 -2.08 -9.67 5.14
CA GLU A 121 -1.84 -10.93 4.42
C GLU A 121 -1.25 -10.73 3.01
N LEU A 122 -1.46 -9.57 2.37
CA LEU A 122 -0.82 -9.27 1.09
C LEU A 122 0.70 -9.38 1.21
N LEU A 123 1.29 -8.80 2.27
CA LEU A 123 2.71 -8.92 2.60
C LEU A 123 3.04 -10.29 3.21
N ARG A 124 2.25 -10.78 4.18
CA ARG A 124 2.54 -12.06 4.86
C ARG A 124 2.56 -13.25 3.91
N SER A 125 1.78 -13.23 2.84
CA SER A 125 1.77 -14.32 1.85
C SER A 125 3.09 -14.46 1.11
N VAL A 126 3.75 -13.34 0.76
CA VAL A 126 5.11 -13.36 0.19
C VAL A 126 6.12 -13.68 1.28
N TYR A 127 5.99 -13.11 2.49
CA TYR A 127 6.86 -13.46 3.61
C TYR A 127 6.89 -14.96 3.89
N ARG A 128 5.73 -15.63 3.93
CA ARG A 128 5.65 -17.07 4.12
C ARG A 128 6.36 -17.83 3.00
N ARG A 129 6.21 -17.39 1.74
CA ARG A 129 6.87 -18.02 0.59
C ARG A 129 8.39 -17.91 0.69
N GLU A 130 8.92 -16.76 1.10
CA GLU A 130 10.36 -16.48 1.03
C GLU A 130 11.13 -16.87 2.31
N PHE A 131 10.49 -16.76 3.48
CA PHE A 131 11.19 -16.84 4.77
C PHE A 131 10.75 -18.00 5.67
N THR A 132 9.69 -18.74 5.33
CA THR A 132 9.24 -19.88 6.15
C THR A 132 9.36 -21.21 5.42
N THR A 133 9.84 -22.25 6.10
CA THR A 133 9.95 -23.60 5.52
C THR A 133 8.59 -24.16 5.13
N ALA A 134 7.58 -23.96 5.98
CA ALA A 134 6.21 -24.40 5.70
C ALA A 134 5.62 -23.72 4.47
N GLY A 135 5.81 -22.40 4.31
CA GLY A 135 5.32 -21.68 3.13
C GLY A 135 6.06 -22.04 1.83
N LYS A 136 7.36 -22.38 1.90
CA LYS A 136 8.11 -22.91 0.75
C LYS A 136 7.57 -24.25 0.26
N ILE A 137 7.24 -25.15 1.18
CA ILE A 137 6.79 -26.51 0.88
C ILE A 137 5.30 -26.54 0.51
N LEU A 138 4.45 -25.93 1.32
CA LEU A 138 2.99 -26.03 1.19
C LEU A 138 2.40 -24.99 0.21
N GLY A 139 3.17 -23.97 -0.16
CA GLY A 139 2.73 -22.93 -1.10
C GLY A 139 1.40 -22.30 -0.67
N GLU A 140 0.44 -22.26 -1.59
CA GLU A 140 -0.88 -21.65 -1.38
C GLU A 140 -1.68 -22.28 -0.25
N VAL A 141 -1.47 -23.56 0.07
CA VAL A 141 -2.15 -24.23 1.19
C VAL A 141 -1.77 -23.60 2.53
N ALA A 142 -0.50 -23.16 2.68
CA ALA A 142 -0.06 -22.35 3.82
C ALA A 142 -0.37 -20.84 3.64
N GLY A 143 -1.10 -20.50 2.59
CA GLY A 143 -1.37 -19.13 2.15
C GLY A 143 -0.13 -18.37 1.71
N ALA A 144 0.89 -19.07 1.22
CA ALA A 144 2.08 -18.48 0.64
C ALA A 144 1.90 -18.30 -0.87
N ARG A 145 2.40 -17.19 -1.42
CA ARG A 145 2.41 -16.93 -2.86
C ARG A 145 3.70 -16.26 -3.29
N GLU A 146 4.07 -16.45 -4.55
CA GLU A 146 5.24 -15.78 -5.14
C GLU A 146 5.00 -14.26 -5.26
N LEU A 147 6.06 -13.48 -5.08
CA LEU A 147 6.06 -12.07 -5.46
C LEU A 147 6.10 -11.93 -6.99
N THR A 148 4.93 -11.94 -7.62
CA THR A 148 4.77 -11.62 -9.05
C THR A 148 4.55 -10.11 -9.25
N TYR A 149 4.64 -9.66 -10.49
CA TYR A 149 4.39 -8.28 -10.84
C TYR A 149 2.94 -7.86 -10.49
N ASP A 150 1.95 -8.71 -10.72
CA ASP A 150 0.56 -8.44 -10.31
C ASP A 150 0.38 -8.34 -8.79
N VAL A 151 1.13 -9.16 -8.02
CA VAL A 151 1.15 -9.05 -6.56
C VAL A 151 1.74 -7.71 -6.12
N LEU A 152 2.80 -7.24 -6.78
CA LEU A 152 3.37 -5.92 -6.50
C LEU A 152 2.40 -4.79 -6.84
N ARG A 153 1.65 -4.90 -7.95
CA ARG A 153 0.60 -3.94 -8.31
C ARG A 153 -0.52 -3.92 -7.28
N GLU A 154 -0.94 -5.09 -6.81
CA GLU A 154 -1.91 -5.23 -5.73
C GLU A 154 -1.41 -4.57 -4.44
N TRP A 155 -0.15 -4.83 -4.05
CA TRP A 155 0.47 -4.18 -2.89
C TRP A 155 0.40 -2.66 -3.00
N TRP A 156 0.86 -2.11 -4.12
CA TRP A 156 0.84 -0.68 -4.33
C TRP A 156 -0.57 -0.10 -4.19
N SER A 157 -1.57 -0.71 -4.84
CA SER A 157 -2.96 -0.25 -4.76
C SER A 157 -3.50 -0.26 -3.32
N TYR A 158 -3.39 -1.38 -2.61
CA TYR A 158 -4.04 -1.54 -1.30
C TYR A 158 -3.26 -0.94 -0.12
N PHE A 159 -1.92 -0.91 -0.19
CA PHE A 159 -1.13 -0.25 0.85
C PHE A 159 -1.24 1.27 0.75
N PHE A 160 -1.34 1.87 -0.44
CA PHE A 160 -1.55 3.32 -0.57
C PHE A 160 -2.99 3.76 -0.26
N GLN A 161 -3.98 2.85 -0.26
CA GLN A 161 -5.34 3.15 0.23
C GLN A 161 -5.41 3.30 1.76
N CYS A 162 -4.48 2.73 2.53
CA CYS A 162 -4.52 2.84 3.99
C CYS A 162 -4.21 4.28 4.47
N THR A 163 -4.94 4.83 5.43
CA THR A 163 -4.59 6.13 6.04
C THR A 163 -3.65 6.03 7.23
N GLU A 164 -3.17 4.82 7.56
CA GLU A 164 -2.30 4.57 8.72
C GLU A 164 -2.88 5.09 10.06
N CYS A 165 -4.21 5.18 10.17
CA CYS A 165 -4.91 5.70 11.35
C CYS A 165 -4.75 4.85 12.62
N ARG A 166 -4.09 3.69 12.53
CA ARG A 166 -3.78 2.76 13.63
C ARG A 166 -4.98 2.23 14.44
N ARG A 167 -6.23 2.50 14.06
CA ARG A 167 -7.40 1.93 14.74
C ARG A 167 -7.35 0.40 14.76
N CYS A 168 -6.92 -0.22 13.67
CA CYS A 168 -6.68 -1.66 13.56
C CYS A 168 -5.69 -2.21 14.61
N SER A 169 -4.66 -1.44 14.99
CA SER A 169 -3.69 -1.82 16.03
C SER A 169 -4.35 -1.83 17.41
N LEU A 170 -5.15 -0.81 17.72
CA LEU A 170 -5.84 -0.68 19.00
C LEU A 170 -6.78 -1.87 19.29
N PHE A 171 -7.42 -2.43 18.27
CA PHE A 171 -8.40 -3.52 18.42
C PHE A 171 -7.82 -4.92 18.18
N CYS A 172 -6.53 -5.04 17.88
CA CYS A 172 -5.93 -6.36 17.69
C CYS A 172 -5.67 -7.02 19.06
N PRO A 173 -6.29 -8.18 19.38
CA PRO A 173 -6.06 -8.84 20.67
C PRO A 173 -4.64 -9.41 20.82
N TYR A 174 -3.90 -9.52 19.70
CA TYR A 174 -2.49 -9.94 19.66
C TYR A 174 -1.51 -8.76 19.67
N GLY A 175 -2.00 -7.52 19.74
CA GLY A 175 -1.16 -6.31 19.73
C GLY A 175 -0.46 -6.04 18.38
N ILE A 176 -0.97 -6.58 17.27
CA ILE A 176 -0.37 -6.40 15.95
C ILE A 176 -0.68 -5.00 15.42
N ASP A 177 0.37 -4.20 15.18
CA ASP A 177 0.23 -2.93 14.47
C ASP A 177 0.23 -3.14 12.95
N THR A 178 -0.95 -3.28 12.36
CA THR A 178 -1.07 -3.41 10.90
C THR A 178 -0.76 -2.12 10.13
N ALA A 179 -0.72 -0.95 10.80
CA ALA A 179 -0.24 0.29 10.18
C ALA A 179 1.28 0.25 10.03
N GLU A 180 2.02 -0.29 11.01
CA GLU A 180 3.46 -0.54 10.87
C GLU A 180 3.77 -1.47 9.69
N ILE A 181 3.00 -2.55 9.54
CA ILE A 181 3.10 -3.44 8.36
C ILE A 181 2.91 -2.65 7.05
N THR A 182 1.95 -1.72 7.03
CA THR A 182 1.68 -0.88 5.86
C THR A 182 2.83 0.10 5.58
N ILE A 183 3.38 0.74 6.61
CA ILE A 183 4.53 1.65 6.50
C ILE A 183 5.71 0.90 5.88
N ILE A 184 6.00 -0.31 6.38
CA ILE A 184 7.08 -1.14 5.84
C ILE A 184 6.78 -1.56 4.40
N ALA A 185 5.55 -1.96 4.07
CA ALA A 185 5.21 -2.30 2.70
C ALA A 185 5.39 -1.11 1.74
N ARG A 186 5.02 0.11 2.16
CA ARG A 186 5.26 1.35 1.39
C ARG A 186 6.74 1.67 1.26
N GLU A 187 7.53 1.42 2.30
CA GLU A 187 8.99 1.56 2.24
C GLU A 187 9.60 0.60 1.21
N LEU A 188 9.17 -0.67 1.18
CA LEU A 188 9.59 -1.63 0.17
C LEU A 188 9.23 -1.16 -1.24
N LEU A 189 7.99 -0.71 -1.47
CA LEU A 189 7.56 -0.16 -2.75
C LEU A 189 8.41 1.07 -3.16
N ASN A 190 8.79 1.91 -2.19
CA ASN A 190 9.67 3.05 -2.46
C ASN A 190 11.07 2.64 -2.92
N LEU A 191 11.60 1.46 -2.53
CA LEU A 191 12.92 0.99 -2.98
C LEU A 191 12.99 0.79 -4.51
N VAL A 192 11.86 0.53 -5.16
CA VAL A 192 11.76 0.34 -6.62
C VAL A 192 11.13 1.56 -7.32
N GLY A 193 11.01 2.68 -6.60
CA GLY A 193 10.45 3.93 -7.11
C GLY A 193 8.93 3.91 -7.30
N LEU A 194 8.21 3.08 -6.54
CA LEU A 194 6.75 3.06 -6.53
C LEU A 194 6.20 3.88 -5.36
N ASN A 195 5.99 5.18 -5.62
CA ASN A 195 5.38 6.13 -4.69
C ASN A 195 4.17 6.82 -5.35
N THR A 196 3.43 7.61 -4.58
CA THR A 196 2.33 8.46 -5.04
C THR A 196 2.75 9.92 -5.04
N ASP A 197 2.23 10.72 -5.98
CA ASP A 197 2.57 12.16 -6.05
C ASP A 197 2.09 12.92 -4.81
N TRP A 198 0.97 12.47 -4.23
CA TRP A 198 0.41 13.00 -2.98
C TRP A 198 1.36 12.87 -1.78
N ILE A 199 2.35 11.99 -1.85
CA ILE A 199 3.38 11.84 -0.82
C ILE A 199 4.69 12.45 -1.29
N SER A 200 5.18 12.10 -2.49
CA SER A 200 6.50 12.52 -2.93
C SER A 200 6.61 14.03 -3.21
N ALA A 201 5.56 14.67 -3.74
CA ALA A 201 5.60 16.10 -4.03
C ALA A 201 5.62 16.96 -2.75
N PRO A 202 4.79 16.70 -1.71
CA PRO A 202 4.91 17.40 -0.43
C PRO A 202 6.28 17.20 0.25
N VAL A 203 6.87 16.00 0.17
CA VAL A 203 8.21 15.77 0.71
C VAL A 203 9.23 16.63 -0.04
N ALA A 204 9.20 16.64 -1.38
CA ALA A 204 10.08 17.52 -2.17
C ALA A 204 9.86 19.01 -1.84
N ASN A 205 8.62 19.44 -1.61
CA ASN A 205 8.31 20.81 -1.18
C ASN A 205 8.89 21.16 0.18
N CYS A 206 8.87 20.23 1.15
CA CYS A 206 9.51 20.44 2.45
C CYS A 206 11.01 20.73 2.31
N TYR A 207 11.72 19.96 1.49
CA TYR A 207 13.14 20.19 1.22
C TYR A 207 13.40 21.47 0.43
N ARG A 208 12.50 21.84 -0.48
CA ARG A 208 12.67 23.01 -1.37
C ARG A 208 12.31 24.35 -0.73
N THR A 209 11.24 24.37 0.07
CA THR A 209 10.61 25.60 0.57
C THR A 209 10.41 25.63 2.09
N GLY A 210 10.76 24.54 2.79
CA GLY A 210 10.58 24.42 4.24
C GLY A 210 9.14 24.09 4.67
N ASN A 211 8.20 23.87 3.75
CA ASN A 211 6.82 23.46 4.07
C ASN A 211 6.25 22.51 3.01
N HIS A 212 5.26 21.71 3.42
CA HIS A 212 4.66 20.66 2.60
C HIS A 212 3.82 21.20 1.42
N LEU A 213 3.27 22.41 1.55
CA LEU A 213 2.43 23.06 0.53
C LEU A 213 3.26 23.67 -0.61
N GLY A 214 4.57 23.81 -0.45
CA GLY A 214 5.43 24.47 -1.44
C GLY A 214 5.30 26.00 -1.44
N ILE A 215 4.77 26.58 -0.36
CA ILE A 215 4.60 28.02 -0.19
C ILE A 215 5.98 28.67 -0.15
N GLN A 216 6.19 29.71 -0.94
CA GLN A 216 7.47 30.43 -0.93
C GLN A 216 7.62 31.26 0.36
N PRO A 217 8.84 31.43 0.89
CA PRO A 217 9.05 32.17 2.14
C PRO A 217 8.49 33.60 2.12
N HIS A 218 8.56 34.31 0.98
CA HIS A 218 8.00 35.66 0.84
C HIS A 218 6.47 35.64 0.96
N ALA A 219 5.79 34.72 0.30
CA ALA A 219 4.34 34.58 0.40
C ALA A 219 3.91 34.22 1.84
N TYR A 220 4.69 33.41 2.56
CA TYR A 220 4.44 33.14 3.97
C TYR A 220 4.56 34.40 4.83
N LYS A 221 5.61 35.19 4.62
CA LYS A 221 5.80 36.47 5.31
C LYS A 221 4.62 37.42 5.04
N ASP A 222 4.25 37.62 3.78
CA ASP A 222 3.16 38.52 3.39
C ASP A 222 1.82 38.13 4.04
N MET A 223 1.53 36.83 4.15
CA MET A 223 0.34 36.34 4.87
C MET A 223 0.40 36.64 6.37
N MET A 224 1.56 36.50 7.00
CA MET A 224 1.73 36.83 8.42
C MET A 224 1.59 38.34 8.65
N ASP A 225 2.20 39.17 7.80
CA ASP A 225 2.07 40.63 7.87
C ASP A 225 0.59 41.04 7.77
N PHE A 226 -0.18 40.47 6.83
CA PHE A 226 -1.62 40.69 6.71
C PHE A 226 -2.45 40.26 7.94
N PHE A 227 -2.05 39.20 8.65
CA PHE A 227 -2.78 38.74 9.85
C PHE A 227 -2.52 39.58 11.09
N VAL A 228 -1.41 40.35 11.11
CA VAL A 228 -1.01 41.18 12.25
C VAL A 228 -1.53 42.62 12.12
N ASP A 229 -1.89 43.05 10.91
CA ASP A 229 -2.59 44.30 10.61
C ASP A 229 -4.09 44.25 11.00
#